data_AF-A0A535D772-F1
#
_entry.id   AF-A0A535D772-F1
#
_cell.length_a   1.000
_cell.length_b   1.000
_cell.length_c   1.000
_cell.angle_alpha   90.00
_cell.angle_beta   90.00
_cell.angle_gamma   90.00
#
_symmetry.space_group_name_H-M   'P 1'
#
loop_
_entity.id
_entity.type
_entity.pdbx_description
1 polymer ?
#
loop_
_entity_poly.entity_id
_entity_poly.type
_entity_poly.pdbx_seq_one_letter_code
_entity_poly.pdbx_strand_id
1 'polypeptide(L)' 'MSRTLFVIFVTVLVIACAPRPALSGTELQAKDAPDFTLTDGLSGNAVSLSSLRGRVVVLSFL' A
#
# COMPACT_ATOMS: atom_id res chain seq x y z
N MET A 1 12.78 -4.20 37.98
CA MET A 1 13.40 -3.69 36.73
C MET A 1 13.56 -4.76 35.66
N SER A 2 14.30 -5.86 35.89
CA SER A 2 14.65 -6.85 34.84
C SER A 2 13.49 -7.63 34.22
N ARG A 3 12.46 -8.00 35.02
CA ARG A 3 11.29 -8.74 34.52
C ARG A 3 10.42 -7.87 33.60
N THR A 4 10.24 -6.60 33.96
CA THR A 4 9.47 -5.64 33.18
C THR A 4 10.16 -5.36 31.84
N LEU A 5 11.49 -5.19 31.85
CA LEU A 5 12.27 -4.98 30.64
C LEU A 5 12.20 -6.18 29.68
N PHE A 6 12.27 -7.39 30.23
CA PHE A 6 12.14 -8.63 29.46
C PHE A 6 10.74 -8.77 28.82
N VAL A 7 9.67 -8.44 29.56
CA VAL A 7 8.30 -8.48 29.03
C VAL A 7 8.12 -7.47 27.90
N ILE A 8 8.64 -6.25 28.06
CA ILE A 8 8.59 -5.20 27.02
C ILE A 8 9.35 -5.66 25.76
N PHE A 9 10.54 -6.22 25.94
CA PHE A 9 11.35 -6.72 24.82
C PHE A 9 10.63 -7.84 24.06
N VAL A 10 10.03 -8.80 24.77
CA VAL A 10 9.27 -9.89 24.17
C VAL A 10 8.02 -9.35 23.45
N THR A 11 7.30 -8.39 24.02
CA THR A 11 6.12 -7.81 23.35
C THR A 11 6.50 -7.04 22.08
N VAL A 12 7.58 -6.26 22.09
CA VAL A 12 8.07 -5.55 20.89
C VAL A 12 8.49 -6.54 19.80
N LEU A 13 9.17 -7.63 20.18
CA LEU A 13 9.60 -8.67 19.24
C LEU A 13 8.39 -9.37 18.57
N VAL A 14 7.33 -9.65 19.33
CA VAL A 14 6.12 -10.31 18.82
C VAL A 14 5.36 -9.41 17.82
N ILE A 15 5.32 -8.09 18.06
CA ILE A 15 4.66 -7.14 17.15
C ILE A 15 5.43 -7.00 15.83
N ALA A 16 6.77 -7.06 15.87
CA ALA A 16 7.60 -6.96 14.67
C ALA A 16 7.45 -8.15 13.71
N CYS A 17 7.01 -9.31 14.21
CA CYS A 17 6.82 -10.52 13.43
C CYS A 17 5.33 -10.82 13.12
N ALA A 18 4.44 -9.84 13.30
CA ALA A 18 3.05 -9.99 12.89
C ALA A 18 2.96 -10.20 11.36
N PRO A 19 2.22 -11.22 10.89
CA PRO A 19 2.00 -11.43 9.46
C PRO A 19 1.44 -10.16 8.83
N ARG A 20 2.09 -9.65 7.78
CA ARG A 20 1.54 -8.53 7.02
C ARG A 20 0.21 -8.97 6.40
N PRO A 21 -0.80 -8.10 6.34
CA PRO A 21 -2.03 -8.41 5.63
C PRO A 21 -1.67 -8.87 4.21
N ALA A 22 -1.99 -10.12 3.87
CA ALA A 22 -1.82 -10.60 2.52
C ALA A 22 -2.77 -9.81 1.63
N LEU A 23 -2.24 -9.20 0.56
CA LEU A 23 -3.08 -8.58 -0.45
C LEU A 23 -3.95 -9.69 -1.06
N SER A 24 -5.26 -9.55 -0.93
CA SER A 24 -6.23 -10.50 -1.49
C SER A 24 -6.61 -10.05 -2.89
N GLY A 25 -6.51 -10.95 -3.86
CA GLY A 25 -6.90 -10.67 -5.24
C GLY A 25 -6.24 -11.61 -6.24
N THR A 26 -6.54 -11.40 -7.52
CA THR A 26 -5.82 -12.05 -8.60
C THR A 26 -4.52 -11.30 -8.86
N GLU A 27 -3.39 -11.98 -8.74
CA GLU A 27 -2.11 -11.46 -9.20
C GLU A 27 -2.20 -11.22 -10.71
N LEU A 28 -2.25 -9.96 -11.11
CA LEU A 28 -2.10 -9.57 -12.50
C LEU A 28 -0.63 -9.82 -12.85
N GLN A 29 -0.38 -10.48 -13.98
CA GLN A 29 0.97 -10.69 -14.49
C GLN A 29 1.74 -9.37 -14.42
N ALA A 30 2.97 -9.40 -13.90
CA ALA A 30 3.81 -8.21 -13.70
C ALA A 30 4.16 -7.56 -15.05
N LYS A 31 3.23 -6.75 -15.55
CA LYS A 31 3.32 -5.95 -16.76
C LYS A 31 3.01 -4.52 -16.37
N ASP A 32 3.69 -3.59 -17.01
CA ASP A 32 3.42 -2.17 -16.83
C ASP A 32 1.94 -1.85 -17.08
N ALA A 33 1.33 -1.13 -16.13
CA ALA A 33 -0.03 -0.66 -16.28
C ALA A 33 -0.12 0.31 -17.47
N PRO A 34 -1.12 0.16 -18.36
CA PRO A 34 -1.35 1.10 -19.45
C PRO A 34 -1.58 2.52 -18.91
N ASP A 35 -0.97 3.51 -19.55
CA ASP A 35 -1.23 4.89 -19.17
C ASP A 35 -2.61 5.34 -19.67
N PHE A 36 -3.26 6.19 -18.87
CA PHE A 36 -4.51 6.84 -19.21
C PHE A 36 -4.58 8.18 -18.51
N THR A 37 -5.39 9.10 -19.04
CA THR A 37 -5.62 10.42 -18.46
C THR A 37 -7.10 10.56 -18.12
N LEU A 38 -7.39 10.96 -16.89
CA LEU A 38 -8.75 11.28 -16.43
C LEU A 38 -8.81 12.72 -16.00
N THR A 39 -10.02 13.27 -16.01
CA THR A 39 -10.32 14.54 -15.38
C THR A 39 -10.70 14.28 -13.93
N ASP A 40 -9.97 14.88 -12.99
CA ASP A 40 -10.33 14.86 -11.57
C ASP A 40 -11.65 15.60 -11.35
N GLY A 41 -12.64 14.92 -10.77
CA GLY A 41 -13.99 15.45 -10.65
C GLY A 41 -14.13 16.64 -9.68
N LEU A 42 -13.20 16.80 -8.75
CA LEU A 42 -13.25 17.88 -7.75
C LEU A 42 -12.54 19.15 -8.25
N SER A 43 -11.36 19.00 -8.82
CA SER A 43 -10.51 20.13 -9.24
C SER A 43 -10.62 20.44 -10.74
N GLY A 44 -11.13 19.53 -11.55
CA GLY A 44 -11.18 19.64 -13.02
C GLY A 44 -9.83 19.44 -13.70
N ASN A 45 -8.78 19.10 -12.95
CA ASN A 45 -7.45 18.92 -13.50
C ASN A 45 -7.33 17.60 -14.27
N ALA A 46 -6.53 17.61 -15.34
CA ALA A 46 -6.11 16.38 -15.99
C ALA A 46 -5.07 15.65 -15.13
N VAL A 47 -5.29 14.37 -14.88
CA VAL A 47 -4.39 13.50 -14.12
C VAL A 47 -4.07 12.28 -14.98
N SER A 48 -2.79 12.03 -15.24
CA SER A 48 -2.32 10.80 -15.91
C SER A 48 -1.85 9.77 -14.89
N LEU A 49 -2.00 8.48 -15.19
CA LEU A 49 -1.45 7.41 -14.34
C LEU A 49 0.09 7.52 -14.23
N SER A 50 0.75 7.88 -15.34
CA SER A 50 2.19 8.11 -15.38
C SER A 50 2.68 9.21 -14.43
N SER A 51 1.86 10.21 -14.11
CA SER A 51 2.21 11.27 -13.16
C SER A 51 2.32 10.77 -11.70
N LEU A 52 1.76 9.59 -11.40
CA LEU A 52 1.71 8.98 -10.07
C LEU A 52 2.81 7.93 -9.83
N ARG A 53 3.78 7.81 -10.74
CA ARG A 53 4.91 6.87 -10.59
C ARG A 53 5.65 7.07 -9.25
N GLY A 54 6.19 5.97 -8.72
CA GLY A 54 6.87 5.95 -7.42
C GLY A 54 5.93 5.87 -6.22
N ARG A 55 4.60 5.77 -6.45
CA ARG A 55 3.58 5.56 -5.42
C ARG A 55 2.83 4.26 -5.69
N VAL A 56 2.34 3.63 -4.63
CA VAL A 56 1.35 2.55 -4.75
C VAL A 56 0.01 3.19 -5.10
N VAL A 57 -0.60 2.75 -6.22
CA VAL A 57 -1.87 3.30 -6.74
C VAL A 57 -2.92 2.19 -6.76
N VAL A 58 -4.13 2.49 -6.29
CA VAL A 58 -5.30 1.59 -6.36
C VAL A 58 -6.28 2.15 -7.38
N LEU A 59 -6.68 1.33 -8.35
CA LEU A 59 -7.68 1.69 -9.35
C LEU A 59 -9.03 1.10 -8.96
N SER A 60 -10.05 1.95 -8.86
CA SER A 60 -11.43 1.55 -8.60
C SER A 60 -12.30 2.06 -9.75
N PHE A 61 -13.00 1.14 -10.41
CA PHE A 61 -13.96 1.41 -11.46
C PHE A 61 -15.36 1.25 -10.87
N LEU A 62 -16.16 2.31 -10.92
CA LEU A 62 -17.53 2.35 -10.42
C LEU A 62 -18.54 2.15 -11.56
#